data_AF-K0P0G6-F1
#
_entry.id   AF-K0P0G6-F1
#
_cell.length_a   1.000
_cell.length_b   1.000
_cell.length_c   1.000
_cell.angle_alpha   90.00
_cell.angle_beta   90.00
_cell.angle_gamma   90.00
#
_symmetry.space_group_name_H-M   'P 1'
#
loop_
_entity.id
_entity.type
_entity.pdbx_description
1 polymer ?
#
loop_
_entity_poly.entity_id
_entity_poly.type
_entity_poly.pdbx_seq_one_letter_code
_entity_poly.pdbx_strand_id
1 'polypeptide(L)'
;MAKRQTIGENPLDSLIQPVSGNERSKSISDSNERFKYSVQKPPKSSKQRLTVQISKDVIERLKNAVYWTPGLTLASLAEEAFSKAIDRLESSRKSSFPRRDQELKTGRPLH
;
A
#
# COMPACT_ATOMS: atom_id res chain seq x y z
N MET A 1 -31.68 -28.34 22.17
CA MET A 1 -31.14 -27.25 21.32
C MET A 1 -31.26 -27.67 19.87
N ALA A 2 -31.97 -26.89 19.05
CA ALA A 2 -32.44 -27.28 17.73
C ALA A 2 -31.29 -27.40 16.70
N LYS A 3 -31.22 -28.55 16.01
CA LYS A 3 -30.37 -28.75 14.83
C LYS A 3 -30.91 -27.86 13.70
N ARG A 4 -30.10 -26.91 13.23
CA ARG A 4 -30.38 -26.16 12.00
C ARG A 4 -30.32 -27.14 10.83
N GLN A 5 -31.46 -27.47 10.24
CA GLN A 5 -31.52 -28.16 8.96
C GLN A 5 -31.34 -27.10 7.86
N THR A 6 -30.12 -27.02 7.33
CA THR A 6 -29.83 -26.26 6.12
C THR A 6 -30.36 -27.08 4.94
N ILE A 7 -31.31 -26.53 4.17
CA ILE A 7 -31.84 -27.17 2.96
C ILE A 7 -30.85 -26.85 1.84
N GLY A 8 -30.18 -27.89 1.32
CA GLY A 8 -29.27 -27.80 0.19
C GLY A 8 -27.80 -27.85 0.62
N GLU A 9 -27.05 -28.77 0.01
CA GLU A 9 -25.59 -28.80 0.16
C GLU A 9 -25.02 -27.46 -0.30
N ASN A 10 -24.34 -26.76 0.60
CA ASN A 10 -23.70 -25.50 0.26
C ASN A 10 -22.45 -25.82 -0.57
N PRO A 11 -22.35 -25.38 -1.84
CA PRO A 11 -21.23 -25.72 -2.71
C PRO A 11 -19.88 -25.18 -2.19
N LEU A 12 -19.88 -24.27 -1.21
CA LEU A 12 -18.65 -23.83 -0.52
C LEU A 12 -18.11 -24.83 0.51
N ASP A 13 -18.93 -25.72 1.07
CA ASP A 13 -18.46 -26.66 2.11
C ASP A 13 -17.45 -27.67 1.56
N SER A 14 -17.51 -28.01 0.26
CA SER A 14 -16.55 -28.90 -0.40
C SER A 14 -15.11 -28.37 -0.43
N LEU A 15 -14.94 -27.05 -0.24
CA LEU A 15 -13.63 -26.39 -0.26
C LEU A 15 -13.07 -26.11 1.14
N ILE A 16 -13.88 -26.29 2.18
CA ILE A 16 -13.48 -26.01 3.56
C ILE A 16 -13.18 -27.37 4.22
N GLN A 17 -11.92 -27.77 4.19
CA GLN A 17 -11.51 -28.96 4.94
C GLN A 17 -11.71 -28.70 6.45
N PRO A 18 -12.53 -29.49 7.16
CA PRO A 18 -12.60 -29.39 8.60
C PRO A 18 -11.29 -29.92 9.19
N VAL A 19 -10.42 -29.02 9.62
CA VAL A 19 -9.25 -29.36 10.44
C VAL A 19 -9.72 -29.70 11.85
N SER A 20 -10.21 -30.92 12.03
CA SER A 20 -10.47 -31.52 13.33
C SER A 20 -9.33 -32.47 13.70
N GLY A 21 -8.88 -32.37 14.95
CA GLY A 21 -7.58 -32.85 15.43
C GLY A 21 -7.32 -34.36 15.36
N ASN A 22 -6.05 -34.64 15.09
CA ASN A 22 -5.16 -35.67 15.66
C ASN A 22 -5.66 -37.12 15.83
N GLU A 23 -5.19 -38.04 14.96
CA GLU A 23 -4.26 -39.14 15.30
C GLU A 23 -3.97 -40.05 14.07
N ARG A 24 -2.67 -40.29 13.82
CA ARG A 24 -2.01 -41.47 13.20
C ARG A 24 -2.55 -42.07 11.89
N SER A 25 -1.74 -42.02 10.83
CA SER A 25 -1.01 -43.19 10.25
C SER A 25 -0.59 -43.00 8.79
N LYS A 26 0.72 -43.16 8.56
CA LYS A 26 1.39 -43.79 7.40
C LYS A 26 1.10 -43.32 5.95
N SER A 27 2.15 -42.67 5.41
CA SER A 27 2.79 -42.96 4.11
C SER A 27 1.92 -43.30 2.92
N ILE A 28 1.68 -42.30 2.08
CA ILE A 28 1.66 -42.49 0.62
C ILE A 28 2.51 -41.37 0.01
N SER A 29 3.68 -41.79 -0.46
CA SER A 29 4.52 -41.08 -1.41
C SER A 29 3.75 -40.94 -2.72
N ASP A 30 3.37 -39.73 -3.09
CA ASP A 30 3.18 -39.39 -4.50
C ASP A 30 3.27 -37.88 -4.72
N SER A 31 4.37 -37.47 -5.33
CA SER A 31 4.37 -36.62 -6.52
C SER A 31 3.34 -35.48 -6.58
N ASN A 32 3.38 -34.54 -5.64
CA ASN A 32 2.77 -33.24 -5.87
C ASN A 32 3.73 -32.18 -5.35
N GLU A 33 4.59 -31.71 -6.26
CA GLU A 33 5.35 -30.50 -6.09
C GLU A 33 4.38 -29.42 -5.65
N ARG A 34 4.38 -29.18 -4.34
CA ARG A 34 3.68 -28.06 -3.72
C ARG A 34 4.16 -26.84 -4.46
N PHE A 35 3.35 -26.32 -5.37
CA PHE A 35 3.42 -24.95 -5.80
C PHE A 35 3.24 -24.11 -4.53
N LYS A 36 4.36 -23.85 -3.85
CA LYS A 36 4.50 -22.83 -2.84
C LYS A 36 4.37 -21.52 -3.61
N TYR A 37 3.14 -21.15 -3.93
CA TYR A 37 2.81 -19.76 -4.14
C TYR A 37 3.04 -19.11 -2.77
N SER A 38 4.30 -18.74 -2.51
CA SER A 38 4.59 -17.70 -1.57
C SER A 38 3.74 -16.54 -2.05
N VAL A 39 2.66 -16.24 -1.35
CA VAL A 39 1.96 -14.97 -1.51
C VAL A 39 3.01 -13.95 -1.12
N GLN A 40 3.78 -13.50 -2.12
CA GLN A 40 4.79 -12.47 -1.96
C GLN A 40 3.98 -11.26 -1.53
N LYS A 41 3.96 -11.02 -0.22
CA LYS A 41 3.37 -9.81 0.35
C LYS A 41 3.98 -8.66 -0.46
N PRO A 42 3.18 -7.87 -1.18
CA PRO A 42 3.72 -6.83 -2.02
C PRO A 42 4.66 -5.99 -1.15
N PRO A 43 5.86 -5.65 -1.65
CA PRO A 43 6.85 -4.91 -0.87
C PRO A 43 6.15 -3.71 -0.23
N LYS A 44 6.31 -3.54 1.09
CA LYS A 44 5.74 -2.41 1.83
C LYS A 44 6.06 -1.15 1.03
N SER A 45 5.04 -0.51 0.47
CA SER A 45 5.21 0.72 -0.29
C SER A 45 6.00 1.71 0.55
N SER A 46 7.17 2.14 0.09
CA SER A 46 8.07 3.05 0.80
C SER A 46 7.56 4.49 0.76
N LYS A 47 6.27 4.70 1.04
CA LYS A 47 5.67 6.03 1.15
C LYS A 47 6.01 6.59 2.54
N GLN A 48 6.54 7.81 2.57
CA GLN A 48 6.81 8.56 3.79
C GLN A 48 5.69 9.57 4.06
N ARG A 49 5.35 9.79 5.33
CA ARG A 49 4.37 10.82 5.72
C ARG A 49 5.05 12.18 5.76
N LEU A 50 4.47 13.14 5.05
CA LEU A 50 4.87 14.54 5.07
C LEU A 50 3.67 15.40 5.53
N THR A 51 3.91 16.25 6.53
CA THR A 51 2.93 17.25 7.00
C THR A 51 3.46 18.63 6.65
N VAL A 52 2.70 19.39 5.88
CA VAL A 52 3.05 20.77 5.46
C VAL A 52 1.87 21.69 5.71
N GLN A 53 2.16 22.97 5.97
CA GLN A 53 1.14 24.01 6.00
C GLN A 53 1.03 24.65 4.62
N ILE A 54 -0.19 24.76 4.11
CA ILE A 54 -0.51 25.32 2.80
C ILE A 54 -1.61 26.37 3.01
N SER A 55 -1.62 27.43 2.20
CA SER A 55 -2.66 28.45 2.27
C SER A 55 -4.05 27.88 1.94
N LYS A 56 -5.08 28.48 2.55
CA LYS A 56 -6.49 28.06 2.40
C LYS A 56 -6.92 28.04 0.92
N ASP A 57 -6.53 29.05 0.15
CA ASP A 57 -6.96 29.18 -1.24
C ASP A 57 -6.35 28.10 -2.14
N VAL A 58 -5.14 27.65 -1.83
CA VAL A 58 -4.48 26.57 -2.57
C VAL A 58 -5.12 25.24 -2.23
N ILE A 59 -5.39 24.95 -0.95
CA ILE A 59 -5.99 23.66 -0.57
C ILE A 59 -7.41 23.50 -1.13
N GLU A 60 -8.21 24.57 -1.20
CA GLU A 60 -9.55 24.52 -1.82
C GLU A 60 -9.46 24.25 -3.32
N ARG A 61 -8.54 24.90 -4.05
CA ARG A 61 -8.30 24.57 -5.47
C ARG A 61 -7.82 23.15 -5.66
N LEU A 62 -6.98 22.64 -4.76
CA LEU A 62 -6.46 21.27 -4.80
C LEU A 62 -7.59 20.25 -4.61
N LYS A 63 -8.48 20.47 -3.63
CA LYS A 63 -9.67 19.64 -3.41
C LYS A 63 -10.60 19.65 -4.62
N ASN A 64 -10.85 20.82 -5.21
CA ASN A 64 -11.68 20.94 -6.40
C ASN A 64 -11.09 20.15 -7.58
N ALA A 65 -9.79 20.26 -7.84
CA ALA A 65 -9.13 19.53 -8.90
C ALA A 65 -9.25 18.01 -8.73
N VAL A 66 -9.06 17.50 -7.52
CA VAL A 66 -9.23 16.08 -7.19
C VAL A 66 -10.68 15.63 -7.29
N TYR A 67 -11.62 16.45 -6.83
CA TYR A 67 -13.05 16.14 -6.91
C TYR A 67 -13.53 15.93 -8.35
N TRP A 68 -13.08 16.79 -9.28
CA TRP A 68 -13.46 16.73 -10.69
C TRP A 68 -12.61 15.78 -11.55
N THR A 69 -11.58 15.15 -10.98
CA THR A 69 -10.69 14.25 -11.72
C THR A 69 -10.77 12.84 -11.13
N PRO A 70 -11.62 11.95 -11.69
CA PRO A 70 -11.75 10.58 -11.21
C PRO A 70 -10.40 9.84 -11.20
N GLY A 71 -10.13 9.10 -10.12
CA GLY A 71 -8.90 8.32 -9.97
C GLY A 71 -7.68 9.12 -9.52
N LEU A 72 -7.76 10.46 -9.43
CA LEU A 72 -6.72 11.29 -8.84
C LEU A 72 -6.91 11.37 -7.32
N THR A 73 -5.81 11.38 -6.57
CA THR A 73 -5.83 11.58 -5.11
C THR A 73 -5.01 12.81 -4.73
N LEU A 74 -5.30 13.41 -3.57
CA LEU A 74 -4.49 14.53 -3.05
C LEU A 74 -3.02 14.13 -2.89
N ALA A 75 -2.76 12.90 -2.45
CA ALA A 75 -1.40 12.39 -2.27
C ALA A 75 -0.66 12.21 -3.61
N SER A 76 -1.31 11.61 -4.61
CA SER A 76 -0.70 11.44 -5.94
C SER A 76 -0.45 12.77 -6.64
N LEU A 77 -1.39 13.71 -6.52
CA LEU A 77 -1.24 15.05 -7.07
C LEU A 77 -0.08 15.81 -6.38
N ALA A 78 0.05 15.69 -5.06
CA ALA A 78 1.17 16.30 -4.33
C ALA A 78 2.52 15.67 -4.73
N GLU A 79 2.58 14.35 -4.83
CA GLU A 79 3.78 13.61 -5.26
C GLU A 79 4.24 14.06 -6.66
N GLU A 80 3.33 14.14 -7.62
CA GLU A 80 3.62 14.61 -8.98
C GLU A 80 4.05 16.10 -9.00
N ALA A 81 3.36 16.96 -8.26
CA ALA A 81 3.68 18.37 -8.18
C ALA A 81 5.07 18.61 -7.58
N PHE A 82 5.45 17.85 -6.54
CA PHE A 82 6.78 17.91 -5.96
C PHE A 82 7.86 17.41 -6.91
N SER A 83 7.63 16.29 -7.62
CA SER A 83 8.56 15.80 -8.63
C SER A 83 8.82 16.87 -9.71
N LYS A 84 7.74 17.41 -10.29
CA LYS A 84 7.85 18.48 -11.31
C LYS A 84 8.56 19.72 -10.79
N ALA A 85 8.35 20.09 -9.53
CA ALA A 85 9.02 21.23 -8.91
C ALA A 85 10.53 20.96 -8.75
N ILE A 86 10.92 19.75 -8.32
CA ILE A 86 12.32 19.34 -8.23
C ILE A 86 12.98 19.34 -9.60
N ASP A 87 12.34 18.73 -10.60
CA ASP A 87 12.86 18.66 -11.98
C ASP A 87 13.11 20.06 -12.55
N ARG A 88 12.21 21.02 -12.28
CA ARG A 88 12.38 22.42 -12.67
C ARG A 88 13.58 23.07 -11.97
N LEU A 89 13.79 22.79 -10.69
CA LEU A 89 14.94 23.31 -9.93
C LEU A 89 16.26 22.71 -10.44
N GLU A 90 16.30 21.40 -10.71
CA GLU A 90 17.48 20.74 -11.28
C GLU A 90 17.81 21.27 -12.68
N SER A 91 16.78 21.47 -13.51
CA SER A 91 16.92 22.07 -14.84
C SER A 91 17.50 23.48 -14.77
N SER A 92 17.03 24.31 -13.82
CA SER A 92 17.57 25.66 -13.61
C SER A 92 19.01 25.66 -13.13
N ARG A 93 19.41 24.65 -12.36
CA ARG A 93 20.77 24.49 -11.83
C ARG A 93 21.73 23.84 -12.83
N LYS A 94 21.20 23.20 -13.88
CA LYS A 94 21.92 22.32 -14.83
C LYS A 94 22.61 21.11 -14.17
N SER A 95 22.19 20.76 -12.96
CA SER A 95 22.72 19.60 -12.23
C SER A 95 21.72 19.10 -11.20
N SER A 96 21.72 17.78 -10.97
CA SER A 96 20.88 17.16 -9.95
C SER A 96 21.34 17.51 -8.54
N PHE A 97 20.41 17.46 -7.58
CA PHE A 97 20.76 17.72 -6.19
C PHE A 97 21.65 16.58 -5.64
N PRO A 98 22.79 16.91 -5.01
CA PRO A 98 23.59 15.88 -4.35
C PRO A 98 22.79 15.24 -3.21
N ARG A 99 23.06 13.96 -2.95
CA ARG A 99 22.45 13.26 -1.83
C ARG A 99 22.81 13.98 -0.53
N ARG A 100 21.81 14.25 0.31
CA ARG A 100 22.01 14.88 1.62
C ARG A 100 23.00 14.08 2.47
N ASP A 101 24.00 14.76 3.03
CA ASP A 101 25.00 14.16 3.92
C ASP A 101 24.43 13.79 5.29
N GLN A 102 23.38 14.49 5.72
CA GLN A 102 22.68 14.25 6.98
C GLN A 102 21.16 14.37 6.80
N GLU A 103 20.42 13.71 7.69
CA GLU A 103 18.96 13.87 7.75
C GLU A 103 18.59 15.29 8.21
N LEU A 104 17.46 15.80 7.73
CA LEU A 104 16.98 17.12 8.15
C LEU A 104 16.67 17.07 9.65
N LYS A 105 17.40 17.86 10.44
CA LYS A 105 17.14 17.97 11.88
C LYS A 105 15.72 18.50 12.08
N THR A 106 14.87 17.68 12.67
CA THR A 106 13.53 18.07 13.07
C THR A 106 13.64 18.89 14.36
N GLY A 107 13.36 20.20 14.30
CA GLY A 107 13.49 21.08 15.45
C GLY A 107 13.20 22.55 15.13
N ARG A 108 13.08 23.38 16.18
CA ARG A 108 13.00 24.84 16.01
C ARG A 108 14.34 25.30 15.43
N PRO A 109 14.35 26.06 14.32
CA PRO A 109 15.59 26.63 13.81
C PRO A 109 16.21 27.48 14.92
N LEU A 110 17.43 27.11 15.34
CA LEU A 110 18.28 27.96 16.15
C LEU A 110 18.88 28.97 15.17
N HIS A 111 18.38 30.21 15.21
CA HIS A 111 19.02 31.35 14.57
C HIS A 111 19.80 32.14 15.62
#